data_AF-A0A7K6JC43-F1
#
_entry.id   AF-A0A7K6JC43-F1
#
_cell.length_a   1.000
_cell.length_b   1.000
_cell.length_c   1.000
_cell.angle_alpha   90.00
_cell.angle_beta   90.00
_cell.angle_gamma   90.00
#
_symmetry.space_group_name_H-M   'P 1'
#
loop_
_entity.id
_entity.type
_entity.pdbx_description
1 polymer ?
#
loop_
_entity_poly.entity_id
_entity_poly.type
_entity_poly.pdbx_seq_one_letter_code
_entity_poly.pdbx_strand_id
1 'polypeptide(L)'
;LKSGIDILVGTPGRIKDHIQNSKLELSSVKHVVLDEVDHMLDMGFAEQVEEILGSSYKKGSENNPQTLLFSATCPRWVYDVAKKYMRDEYEQIDLIGKKTQRTATTVEHLAIQCRSSQRAGVLGDIIQVYSGSRGRTIVFCETKKEANELAMNASLKQDAQSLHGDIPQKQREITLKGFRNGVFEVLIATNVAARGLDIPEVDLVIQCSPPK
;
A
#
# COMPACT_ATOMS: atom_id res chain seq x y z
N LEU A 1 -22.11 -10.91 0.59
CA LEU A 1 -22.00 -12.01 -0.39
C LEU A 1 -23.36 -12.68 -0.70
N LYS A 2 -24.38 -12.64 0.18
CA LYS A 2 -25.68 -13.34 -0.03
C LYS A 2 -26.57 -12.79 -1.17
N SER A 3 -26.34 -11.57 -1.64
CA SER A 3 -27.14 -10.91 -2.69
C SER A 3 -26.64 -11.16 -4.13
N GLY A 4 -25.62 -12.00 -4.30
CA GLY A 4 -24.85 -12.05 -5.56
C GLY A 4 -23.87 -10.87 -5.68
N ILE A 5 -22.76 -11.09 -6.40
CA ILE A 5 -21.68 -10.11 -6.58
C ILE A 5 -21.10 -10.28 -7.98
N ASP A 6 -20.99 -9.17 -8.70
CA ASP A 6 -20.33 -9.14 -10.01
C ASP A 6 -18.83 -8.83 -9.90
N ILE A 7 -18.43 -7.99 -8.91
CA ILE A 7 -17.05 -7.57 -8.69
C ILE A 7 -16.69 -7.72 -7.21
N LEU A 8 -15.61 -8.45 -6.94
CA LEU A 8 -15.03 -8.59 -5.60
C LEU A 8 -13.65 -7.96 -5.57
N VAL A 9 -13.42 -7.09 -4.59
CA VAL A 9 -12.09 -6.53 -4.28
C VAL A 9 -11.76 -6.88 -2.83
N GLY A 10 -10.55 -7.35 -2.57
CA GLY A 10 -10.12 -7.70 -1.22
C GLY A 10 -8.65 -8.05 -1.13
N THR A 11 -8.10 -8.00 0.09
CA THR A 11 -6.74 -8.43 0.36
C THR A 11 -6.66 -9.96 0.45
N PRO A 12 -5.51 -10.59 0.14
CA PRO A 12 -5.38 -12.05 0.10
C PRO A 12 -5.87 -12.74 1.38
N GLY A 13 -5.46 -12.26 2.56
CA GLY A 13 -5.91 -12.84 3.83
C GLY A 13 -7.43 -12.87 3.98
N ARG A 14 -8.12 -11.76 3.66
CA ARG A 14 -9.57 -11.68 3.83
C ARG A 14 -10.33 -12.50 2.78
N ILE A 15 -9.83 -12.57 1.55
CA ILE A 15 -10.41 -13.41 0.51
C ILE A 15 -10.27 -14.88 0.89
N LYS A 16 -9.07 -15.31 1.32
CA LYS A 16 -8.83 -16.68 1.79
C LYS A 16 -9.78 -17.06 2.93
N ASP A 17 -9.97 -16.19 3.93
CA ASP A 17 -10.92 -16.42 5.02
C ASP A 17 -12.36 -16.67 4.48
N HIS A 18 -12.78 -15.90 3.48
CA HIS A 18 -14.12 -16.05 2.90
C HIS A 18 -14.27 -17.37 2.11
N ILE A 19 -13.23 -17.81 1.41
CA ILE A 19 -13.20 -19.11 0.71
C ILE A 19 -13.23 -20.26 1.71
N GLN A 20 -12.36 -20.24 2.73
CA GLN A 20 -12.27 -21.30 3.74
C GLN A 20 -13.55 -21.47 4.55
N ASN A 21 -14.29 -20.38 4.77
CA ASN A 21 -15.59 -20.41 5.45
C ASN A 21 -16.77 -20.73 4.50
N SER A 22 -16.50 -21.14 3.26
CA SER A 22 -17.51 -21.42 2.22
C SER A 22 -18.49 -20.26 1.99
N LYS A 23 -18.05 -19.02 2.23
CA LYS A 23 -18.84 -17.81 2.01
C LYS A 23 -18.62 -17.22 0.61
N LEU A 24 -17.55 -17.64 -0.05
CA LEU A 24 -17.13 -17.17 -1.37
C LEU A 24 -16.70 -18.37 -2.22
N GLU A 25 -17.24 -18.45 -3.43
CA GLU A 25 -16.86 -19.43 -4.44
C GLU A 25 -16.35 -18.69 -5.69
N LEU A 26 -15.19 -19.10 -6.21
CA LEU A 26 -14.53 -18.43 -7.35
C LEU A 26 -14.59 -19.24 -8.65
N SER A 27 -15.39 -20.31 -8.70
CA SER A 27 -15.44 -21.26 -9.82
C SER A 27 -16.03 -20.68 -11.12
N SER A 28 -16.77 -19.56 -11.02
CA SER A 28 -17.42 -18.85 -12.12
C SER A 28 -16.72 -17.54 -12.51
N VAL A 29 -15.58 -17.23 -11.88
CA VAL A 29 -14.82 -16.01 -12.15
C VAL A 29 -14.28 -16.05 -13.58
N LYS A 30 -14.46 -14.95 -14.31
CA LYS A 30 -13.96 -14.79 -15.68
C LYS A 30 -12.69 -13.96 -15.76
N HIS A 31 -12.44 -13.11 -14.77
CA HIS A 31 -11.30 -12.18 -14.74
C HIS A 31 -10.72 -12.14 -13.33
N VAL A 32 -9.39 -12.20 -13.25
CA VAL A 32 -8.64 -12.05 -12.00
C VAL A 32 -7.63 -10.92 -12.21
N VAL A 33 -7.53 -10.04 -11.22
CA VAL A 33 -6.54 -8.96 -11.21
C VAL A 33 -5.71 -9.11 -9.96
N LEU A 34 -4.39 -9.22 -10.14
CA LEU A 34 -3.41 -9.15 -9.08
C LEU A 34 -2.69 -7.81 -9.23
N ASP A 35 -2.83 -6.95 -8.22
CA ASP A 35 -2.20 -5.62 -8.18
C ASP A 35 -1.13 -5.58 -7.09
N GLU A 36 -0.05 -4.84 -7.30
CA GLU A 36 1.13 -4.77 -6.42
C GLU A 36 1.68 -6.16 -5.98
N VAL A 37 1.88 -7.07 -6.94
CA VAL A 37 2.17 -8.49 -6.64
C VAL A 37 3.50 -8.71 -5.92
N ASP A 38 4.53 -7.94 -6.24
CA ASP A 38 5.78 -7.91 -5.49
C ASP A 38 5.58 -7.51 -4.02
N HIS A 39 4.71 -6.56 -3.74
CA HIS A 39 4.37 -6.23 -2.35
C HIS A 39 3.58 -7.32 -1.64
N MET A 40 2.73 -8.08 -2.34
CA MET A 40 2.10 -9.27 -1.75
C MET A 40 3.16 -10.30 -1.31
N LEU A 41 4.23 -10.47 -2.09
CA LEU A 41 5.37 -11.32 -1.72
C LEU A 41 6.09 -10.78 -0.48
N ASP A 42 6.41 -9.47 -0.44
CA ASP A 42 7.07 -8.82 0.71
C ASP A 42 6.28 -8.97 2.01
N MET A 43 4.94 -9.01 1.90
CA MET A 43 4.05 -9.23 3.04
C MET A 43 3.93 -10.71 3.48
N GLY A 44 4.55 -11.64 2.76
CA GLY A 44 4.41 -13.06 3.00
C GLY A 44 3.06 -13.62 2.58
N PHE A 45 2.37 -12.99 1.62
CA PHE A 45 1.08 -13.46 1.11
C PHE A 45 1.16 -14.43 -0.07
N ALA A 46 2.36 -14.87 -0.43
CA ALA A 46 2.59 -15.73 -1.59
C ALA A 46 1.70 -17.00 -1.58
N GLU A 47 1.66 -17.71 -0.45
CA GLU A 47 0.86 -18.92 -0.30
C GLU A 47 -0.65 -18.64 -0.43
N GLN A 48 -1.14 -17.58 0.20
CA GLN A 48 -2.55 -17.19 0.15
C GLN A 48 -2.97 -16.81 -1.27
N VAL A 49 -2.12 -16.09 -2.02
CA VAL A 49 -2.37 -15.75 -3.42
C VAL A 49 -2.46 -17.01 -4.27
N GLU A 50 -1.52 -17.95 -4.13
CA GLU A 50 -1.54 -19.20 -4.90
C GLU A 50 -2.75 -20.09 -4.58
N GLU A 51 -3.20 -20.12 -3.32
CA GLU A 51 -4.43 -20.82 -2.92
C GLU A 51 -5.68 -20.19 -3.53
N ILE A 52 -5.79 -18.85 -3.48
CA ILE A 52 -6.93 -18.12 -4.07
C ILE A 52 -6.98 -18.37 -5.57
N LEU A 53 -5.87 -18.21 -6.27
CA LEU A 53 -5.77 -18.50 -7.69
C LEU A 53 -6.12 -19.97 -7.94
N GLY A 54 -5.54 -20.90 -7.19
CA GLY A 54 -5.84 -22.33 -7.29
C GLY A 54 -7.34 -22.67 -7.16
N SER A 55 -8.08 -21.93 -6.34
CA SER A 55 -9.54 -22.11 -6.20
C SER A 55 -10.36 -21.61 -7.39
N SER A 56 -9.83 -20.65 -8.15
CA SER A 56 -10.45 -20.10 -9.36
C SER A 56 -10.01 -20.80 -10.65
N TYR A 57 -8.94 -21.59 -10.61
CA TYR A 57 -8.34 -22.26 -11.76
C TYR A 57 -8.60 -23.76 -11.79
N LYS A 58 -8.92 -24.28 -12.97
CA LYS A 58 -9.06 -25.72 -13.23
C LYS A 58 -7.98 -26.16 -14.21
N LYS A 59 -7.10 -27.07 -13.79
CA LYS A 59 -6.03 -27.63 -14.64
C LYS A 59 -6.64 -28.24 -15.91
N GLY A 60 -6.13 -27.85 -17.07
CA GLY A 60 -6.58 -28.38 -18.38
C GLY A 60 -7.94 -27.84 -18.86
N SER A 61 -8.48 -26.80 -18.23
CA SER A 61 -9.72 -26.16 -18.68
C SER A 61 -9.45 -24.94 -19.55
N GLU A 62 -10.10 -24.85 -20.71
CA GLU A 62 -10.11 -23.63 -21.55
C GLU A 62 -10.92 -22.49 -20.91
N ASN A 63 -11.73 -22.79 -19.89
CA ASN A 63 -12.58 -21.83 -19.17
C ASN A 63 -11.88 -21.17 -17.99
N ASN A 64 -10.54 -21.20 -17.93
CA ASN A 64 -9.79 -20.47 -16.90
C ASN A 64 -9.96 -18.94 -17.06
N PRO A 65 -10.01 -18.19 -15.96
CA PRO A 65 -10.16 -16.74 -16.03
C PRO A 65 -8.98 -16.09 -16.74
N GLN A 66 -9.24 -14.95 -17.37
CA GLN A 66 -8.16 -14.06 -17.81
C GLN A 66 -7.52 -13.42 -16.57
N THR A 67 -6.22 -13.63 -16.38
CA THR A 67 -5.46 -12.98 -15.31
C THR A 67 -4.70 -11.76 -15.83
N LEU A 68 -4.82 -10.66 -15.10
CA LEU A 68 -4.00 -9.47 -15.24
C LEU A 68 -3.10 -9.37 -13.99
N LEU A 69 -1.81 -9.17 -14.20
CA LEU A 69 -0.82 -9.07 -13.14
C LEU A 69 -0.08 -7.75 -13.26
N PHE A 70 -0.13 -6.93 -12.21
CA PHE A 70 0.56 -5.65 -12.12
C PHE A 70 1.58 -5.69 -10.97
N SER A 71 2.82 -5.32 -11.27
CA SER A 71 3.92 -5.38 -10.31
C SER A 71 4.96 -4.31 -10.67
N ALA A 72 5.50 -3.62 -9.67
CA ALA A 72 6.55 -2.62 -9.90
C ALA A 72 7.91 -3.27 -10.12
N THR A 73 8.14 -4.40 -9.46
CA THR A 73 9.30 -5.26 -9.61
C THR A 73 8.87 -6.68 -9.97
N CYS A 74 9.73 -7.42 -10.67
CA CYS A 74 9.44 -8.80 -11.06
C CYS A 74 10.50 -9.74 -10.46
N PRO A 75 10.48 -10.03 -9.15
CA PRO A 75 11.28 -11.11 -8.59
C PRO A 75 10.84 -12.46 -9.15
N ARG A 76 11.67 -13.49 -8.97
CA ARG A 76 11.45 -14.82 -9.57
C ARG A 76 10.04 -15.38 -9.32
N TRP A 77 9.51 -15.21 -8.11
CA TRP A 77 8.17 -15.67 -7.76
C TRP A 77 7.06 -15.02 -8.60
N VAL A 78 7.17 -13.73 -8.93
CA VAL A 78 6.18 -13.04 -9.79
C VAL A 78 6.13 -13.68 -11.18
N TYR A 79 7.29 -14.01 -11.74
CA TYR A 79 7.36 -14.74 -13.02
C TYR A 79 6.79 -16.15 -12.92
N ASP A 80 7.04 -16.86 -11.82
CA ASP A 80 6.53 -18.22 -11.63
C ASP A 80 4.99 -18.21 -11.46
N VAL A 81 4.42 -17.22 -10.77
CA VAL A 81 2.96 -17.00 -10.68
C VAL A 81 2.38 -16.68 -12.05
N ALA A 82 2.97 -15.73 -12.79
CA ALA A 82 2.54 -15.38 -14.13
C ALA A 82 2.50 -16.62 -15.04
N LYS A 83 3.60 -17.39 -15.07
CA LYS A 83 3.70 -18.61 -15.88
C LYS A 83 2.72 -19.70 -15.46
N LYS A 84 2.40 -19.80 -14.18
CA LYS A 84 1.52 -20.86 -13.64
C LYS A 84 0.04 -20.59 -13.88
N TYR A 85 -0.38 -19.32 -13.86
CA TYR A 85 -1.79 -18.95 -13.89
C TYR A 85 -2.21 -18.12 -15.11
N MET A 86 -1.30 -17.48 -15.83
CA MET A 86 -1.63 -16.82 -17.11
C MET A 86 -1.59 -17.83 -18.26
N ARG A 87 -2.21 -17.47 -19.39
CA ARG A 87 -2.16 -18.29 -20.62
C ARG A 87 -0.74 -18.29 -21.19
N ASP A 88 -0.38 -19.33 -21.95
CA ASP A 88 0.96 -19.46 -22.53
C ASP A 88 1.36 -18.26 -23.42
N GLU A 89 0.38 -17.63 -24.08
CA GLU A 89 0.53 -16.46 -24.96
C GLU A 89 0.32 -15.13 -24.22
N TYR A 90 0.72 -15.03 -22.94
CA TYR A 90 0.55 -13.76 -22.21
C TYR A 90 1.51 -12.67 -22.75
N GLU A 91 0.98 -11.46 -22.87
CA GLU A 91 1.78 -10.29 -23.25
C GLU A 91 2.40 -9.65 -22.01
N GLN A 92 3.70 -9.35 -22.08
CA GLN A 92 4.40 -8.62 -21.04
C GLN A 92 4.63 -7.18 -21.48
N ILE A 93 4.00 -6.23 -20.81
CA ILE A 93 4.18 -4.79 -21.05
C ILE A 93 5.14 -4.24 -20.01
N ASP A 94 6.37 -3.93 -20.42
CA ASP A 94 7.37 -3.26 -19.60
C ASP A 94 7.43 -1.76 -19.94
N LEU A 95 6.92 -0.93 -19.03
CA LEU A 95 6.88 0.53 -19.18
C LEU A 95 8.24 1.20 -18.87
N ILE A 96 9.16 0.50 -18.21
CA ILE A 96 10.46 1.03 -17.75
C ILE A 96 11.58 0.63 -18.73
N GLY A 97 11.47 -0.55 -19.33
CA GLY A 97 12.45 -1.10 -20.27
C GLY A 97 13.83 -1.30 -19.64
N LYS A 98 14.90 -1.17 -20.43
CA LYS A 98 16.31 -1.31 -19.95
C LYS A 98 16.80 -0.13 -19.10
N LYS A 99 15.96 0.87 -18.81
CA LYS A 99 16.37 2.01 -17.99
C LYS A 99 16.33 1.56 -16.53
N THR A 100 17.50 1.28 -15.98
CA THR A 100 17.70 1.05 -14.54
C THR A 100 16.96 2.11 -13.74
N GLN A 101 16.20 1.63 -12.74
CA GLN A 101 15.32 2.39 -11.85
C GLN A 101 15.67 3.88 -11.76
N ARG A 102 14.94 4.71 -12.51
CA ARG A 102 14.99 6.14 -12.26
C ARG A 102 14.07 6.41 -11.09
N THR A 103 14.66 6.67 -9.92
CA THR A 103 14.00 7.47 -8.89
C THR A 103 13.36 8.67 -9.58
N ALA A 104 12.15 9.05 -9.18
CA ALA A 104 11.45 10.15 -9.81
C ALA A 104 12.37 11.38 -9.85
N THR A 105 12.74 11.85 -11.06
CA THR A 105 13.66 13.00 -11.22
C THR A 105 13.05 14.30 -10.68
N THR A 106 11.77 14.27 -10.33
CA THR A 106 11.00 15.34 -9.72
C THR A 106 11.06 15.36 -8.20
N VAL A 107 11.73 14.38 -7.57
CA VAL A 107 11.80 14.27 -6.10
C VAL A 107 13.24 14.48 -5.64
N GLU A 108 13.43 15.47 -4.76
CA GLU A 108 14.69 15.69 -4.05
C GLU A 108 14.73 14.84 -2.78
N HIS A 109 15.81 14.08 -2.60
CA HIS A 109 15.99 13.21 -1.44
C HIS A 109 17.06 13.79 -0.52
N LEU A 110 16.69 14.03 0.75
CA LEU A 110 17.59 14.51 1.79
C LEU A 110 17.65 13.51 2.94
N ALA A 111 18.79 13.45 3.64
CA ALA A 111 18.98 12.61 4.82
C ALA A 111 19.52 13.45 5.98
N ILE A 112 18.89 13.33 7.15
CA ILE A 112 19.26 14.07 8.35
C ILE A 112 19.44 13.07 9.49
N GLN A 113 20.63 13.07 10.09
CA GLN A 113 20.90 12.27 11.28
C GLN A 113 20.25 12.92 12.50
N CYS A 114 19.39 12.17 13.20
CA CYS A 114 18.70 12.66 14.38
C CYS A 114 18.64 11.57 15.47
N ARG A 115 18.81 11.97 16.74
CA ARG A 115 18.55 11.08 17.88
C ARG A 115 17.04 10.90 18.05
N SER A 116 16.60 9.72 18.44
CA SER A 116 15.16 9.42 18.61
C SER A 116 14.45 10.37 19.57
N SER A 117 15.11 10.81 20.64
CA SER A 117 14.55 11.73 21.63
C SER A 117 14.30 13.15 21.09
N GLN A 118 14.98 13.55 20.02
CA GLN A 118 14.84 14.88 19.40
C GLN A 118 13.95 14.86 18.16
N ARG A 119 13.50 13.68 17.73
CA ARG A 119 12.81 13.46 16.45
C ARG A 119 11.59 14.36 16.28
N ALA A 120 10.72 14.46 17.29
CA ALA A 120 9.51 15.27 17.19
C ALA A 120 9.79 16.77 16.96
N GLY A 121 10.76 17.34 17.67
CA GLY A 121 11.16 18.73 17.47
C GLY A 121 11.80 18.97 16.11
N VAL A 122 12.71 18.08 15.69
CA VAL A 122 13.35 18.13 14.37
C VAL A 122 12.33 18.00 13.24
N LEU A 123 11.34 17.12 13.38
CA LEU A 123 10.23 16.99 12.43
C LEU A 123 9.47 18.32 12.29
N GLY A 124 9.11 18.95 13.42
CA GLY A 124 8.39 20.23 13.39
C GLY A 124 9.17 21.33 12.65
N ASP A 125 10.48 21.41 12.85
CA ASP A 125 11.33 22.39 12.17
C ASP A 125 11.49 22.08 10.68
N ILE A 126 11.66 20.81 10.30
CA ILE A 126 11.73 20.38 8.89
C ILE A 126 10.41 20.69 8.17
N ILE A 127 9.27 20.35 8.78
CA ILE A 127 7.95 20.62 8.20
C ILE A 127 7.76 22.11 7.97
N GLN A 128 8.14 22.93 8.94
CA GLN A 128 8.04 24.39 8.83
C GLN A 128 8.89 24.96 7.69
N VAL A 129 10.09 24.41 7.46
CA VAL A 129 11.02 24.89 6.42
C VAL A 129 10.61 24.43 5.03
N TYR A 130 10.27 23.16 4.85
CA TYR A 130 10.05 22.57 3.52
C TYR A 130 8.58 22.55 3.09
N SER A 131 7.64 22.48 4.03
CA SER A 131 6.19 22.42 3.75
C SER A 131 5.47 23.72 4.13
N GLY A 132 6.08 24.55 4.99
CA GLY A 132 5.47 25.78 5.47
C GLY A 132 4.25 25.52 6.38
N SER A 133 3.41 26.53 6.53
CA SER A 133 2.21 26.46 7.40
C SER A 133 0.94 25.94 6.69
N ARG A 134 1.01 25.64 5.39
CA ARG A 134 -0.13 25.16 4.59
C ARG A 134 0.18 23.97 3.70
N GLY A 135 1.44 23.54 3.65
CA GLY A 135 1.82 22.36 2.88
C GLY A 135 1.41 21.08 3.59
N ARG A 136 1.08 20.07 2.80
CA ARG A 136 0.72 18.74 3.30
C ARG A 136 1.98 17.92 3.47
N THR A 137 2.17 17.37 4.67
CA THR A 137 3.28 16.49 4.98
C THR A 137 2.78 15.10 5.36
N ILE A 138 3.39 14.07 4.79
CA ILE A 138 3.24 12.69 5.28
C ILE A 138 4.50 12.28 6.03
N VAL A 139 4.34 11.85 7.28
CA VAL A 139 5.42 11.30 8.10
C VAL A 139 5.20 9.80 8.27
N PHE A 140 6.15 9.02 7.81
CA PHE A 140 6.14 7.56 7.90
C PHE A 140 6.92 7.09 9.13
N CYS A 141 6.28 6.25 9.94
CA CYS A 141 6.88 5.63 11.11
C CYS A 141 6.70 4.11 11.10
N GLU A 142 7.53 3.40 11.86
CA GLU A 142 7.56 1.94 11.80
C GLU A 142 6.39 1.31 12.58
N THR A 143 6.04 1.90 13.73
CA THR A 143 5.05 1.31 14.64
C THR A 143 3.82 2.19 14.84
N LYS A 144 2.67 1.56 15.09
CA LYS A 144 1.43 2.27 15.47
C LYS A 144 1.59 3.10 16.75
N LYS A 145 2.45 2.64 17.68
CA LYS A 145 2.75 3.33 18.93
C LYS A 145 3.47 4.65 18.62
N GLU A 146 4.52 4.58 17.82
CA GLU A 146 5.26 5.77 17.38
C GLU A 146 4.36 6.76 16.63
N ALA A 147 3.46 6.28 15.76
CA ALA A 147 2.52 7.13 15.05
C ALA A 147 1.68 7.99 16.01
N ASN A 148 1.15 7.37 17.07
CA ASN A 148 0.34 8.07 18.07
C ASN A 148 1.19 8.98 18.96
N GLU A 149 2.36 8.52 19.39
CA GLU A 149 3.27 9.30 20.22
C GLU A 149 3.76 10.56 19.51
N LEU A 150 4.06 10.47 18.21
CA LEU A 150 4.46 11.63 17.40
C LEU A 150 3.27 12.58 17.17
N ALA A 151 2.08 12.06 16.89
CA ALA A 151 0.90 12.90 16.64
C ALA A 151 0.46 13.69 17.88
N MET A 152 0.71 13.16 19.08
CA MET A 152 0.41 13.83 20.35
C MET A 152 1.60 14.59 20.94
N ASN A 153 2.74 14.63 20.26
CA ASN A 153 3.95 15.22 20.83
C ASN A 153 3.87 16.75 20.81
N ALA A 154 3.95 17.38 21.98
CA ALA A 154 3.90 18.84 22.11
C ALA A 154 5.05 19.58 21.40
N SER A 155 6.13 18.88 21.04
CA SER A 155 7.24 19.46 20.27
C SER A 155 6.92 19.60 18.78
N LEU A 156 5.93 18.85 18.29
CA LEU A 156 5.40 19.00 16.93
C LEU A 156 4.43 20.17 16.94
N LYS A 157 4.78 21.24 16.23
CA LYS A 157 4.05 22.53 16.28
C LYS A 157 2.82 22.53 15.37
N GLN A 158 2.74 21.58 14.44
CA GLN A 158 1.70 21.47 13.42
C GLN A 158 0.60 20.51 13.86
N ASP A 159 -0.62 20.73 13.37
CA ASP A 159 -1.73 19.82 13.63
C ASP A 159 -1.50 18.50 12.89
N ALA A 160 -1.39 17.43 13.68
CA ALA A 160 -1.04 16.11 13.19
C ALA A 160 -2.09 15.06 13.58
N GLN A 161 -2.41 14.16 12.66
CA GLN A 161 -3.20 12.97 12.95
C GLN A 161 -2.49 11.69 12.53
N SER A 162 -2.67 10.64 13.33
CA SER A 162 -2.13 9.33 13.03
C SER A 162 -3.05 8.51 12.12
N LEU A 163 -2.45 7.65 11.30
CA LEU A 163 -3.14 6.68 10.46
C LEU A 163 -2.42 5.32 10.53
N HIS A 164 -3.04 4.34 11.19
CA HIS A 164 -2.46 3.00 11.36
C HIS A 164 -3.54 1.90 11.35
N GLY A 165 -3.12 0.63 11.33
CA GLY A 165 -4.01 -0.53 11.20
C GLY A 165 -5.10 -0.67 12.27
N ASP A 166 -4.84 -0.28 13.51
CA ASP A 166 -5.85 -0.33 14.59
C ASP A 166 -6.94 0.76 14.48
N ILE A 167 -6.79 1.76 13.59
CA ILE A 167 -7.82 2.79 13.41
C ILE A 167 -8.99 2.18 12.64
N PRO A 168 -10.23 2.24 13.18
CA PRO A 168 -11.41 1.73 12.47
C PRO A 168 -11.57 2.39 11.10
N GLN A 169 -12.02 1.62 10.11
CA GLN A 169 -12.15 2.07 8.71
C GLN A 169 -12.91 3.41 8.57
N LYS A 170 -14.03 3.56 9.29
CA LYS A 170 -14.81 4.80 9.31
C LYS A 170 -13.99 6.02 9.76
N GLN A 171 -13.16 5.84 10.79
CA GLN A 171 -12.29 6.92 11.28
C GLN A 171 -11.13 7.18 10.31
N ARG A 172 -10.58 6.15 9.66
CA ARG A 172 -9.55 6.30 8.62
C ARG A 172 -10.05 7.18 7.48
N GLU A 173 -11.26 6.94 7.00
CA GLU A 173 -11.88 7.74 5.93
C GLU A 173 -12.08 9.20 6.34
N ILE A 174 -12.49 9.45 7.59
CA ILE A 174 -12.64 10.80 8.13
C ILE A 174 -11.28 11.51 8.20
N THR A 175 -10.26 10.86 8.78
CA THR A 175 -8.90 11.42 8.91
C THR A 175 -8.29 11.71 7.53
N LEU A 176 -8.41 10.79 6.57
CA LEU A 176 -7.93 11.01 5.19
C LEU A 176 -8.66 12.14 4.49
N LYS A 177 -9.99 12.24 4.67
CA LYS A 177 -10.76 13.36 4.12
C LYS A 177 -10.35 14.69 4.76
N GLY A 178 -10.11 14.71 6.07
CA GLY A 178 -9.58 15.87 6.79
C GLY A 178 -8.24 16.31 6.22
N PHE A 179 -7.32 15.37 6.01
CA PHE A 179 -6.01 15.64 5.42
C PHE A 179 -6.12 16.20 4.00
N ARG A 180 -6.90 15.54 3.12
CA ARG A 180 -7.13 16.00 1.74
C ARG A 180 -7.76 17.39 1.66
N ASN A 181 -8.61 17.73 2.61
CA ASN A 181 -9.29 19.02 2.67
C ASN A 181 -8.48 20.11 3.39
N GLY A 182 -7.27 19.80 3.89
CA GLY A 182 -6.44 20.74 4.64
C GLY A 182 -7.00 21.11 6.01
N VAL A 183 -7.77 20.21 6.66
CA VAL A 183 -8.22 20.40 8.05
C VAL A 183 -7.05 20.31 9.03
N PHE A 184 -6.02 19.56 8.65
CA PHE A 184 -4.73 19.47 9.33
C PHE A 184 -3.65 19.18 8.28
N GLU A 185 -2.41 19.57 8.56
CA GLU A 185 -1.32 19.58 7.58
C GLU A 185 -0.41 18.36 7.65
N VAL A 186 -0.44 17.60 8.76
CA VAL A 186 0.51 16.49 8.97
C VAL A 186 -0.21 15.16 9.18
N LEU A 187 0.01 14.21 8.27
CA LEU A 187 -0.46 12.84 8.40
C LEU A 187 0.69 11.91 8.82
N ILE A 188 0.58 11.31 10.00
CA ILE A 188 1.59 10.38 10.52
C ILE A 188 1.11 8.95 10.31
N ALA A 189 1.72 8.22 9.37
CA ALA A 189 1.23 6.91 8.95
C ALA A 189 2.26 5.79 9.16
N THR A 190 1.78 4.57 9.39
CA THR A 190 2.63 3.39 9.19
C THR A 190 2.61 2.95 7.73
N ASN A 191 3.66 2.26 7.28
CA ASN A 191 3.75 1.75 5.90
C ASN A 191 2.51 0.96 5.48
N VAL A 192 1.93 0.16 6.39
CA VAL A 192 0.71 -0.62 6.13
C VAL A 192 -0.51 0.27 5.86
N ALA A 193 -0.60 1.41 6.56
CA ALA A 193 -1.76 2.28 6.47
C ALA A 193 -1.76 3.17 5.24
N ALA A 194 -0.58 3.39 4.65
CA ALA A 194 -0.38 4.26 3.51
C ALA A 194 -0.53 3.59 2.14
N ARG A 195 -0.57 2.25 2.09
CA ARG A 195 -0.77 1.53 0.83
C ARG A 195 -2.15 1.84 0.25
N GLY A 196 -2.20 2.12 -1.04
CA GLY A 196 -3.41 2.53 -1.74
C GLY A 196 -3.95 3.90 -1.32
N LEU A 197 -3.18 4.72 -0.60
CA LEU A 197 -3.54 6.11 -0.38
C LEU A 197 -3.23 6.93 -1.63
N ASP A 198 -4.27 7.24 -2.40
CA ASP A 198 -4.21 8.29 -3.40
C ASP A 198 -4.36 9.65 -2.70
N ILE A 199 -3.25 10.31 -2.39
CA ILE A 199 -3.26 11.66 -1.83
C ILE A 199 -2.58 12.58 -2.84
N PRO A 200 -3.36 13.38 -3.60
CA PRO A 200 -2.76 14.34 -4.51
C PRO A 200 -2.03 15.43 -3.72
N GLU A 201 -0.96 15.96 -4.31
CA GLU A 201 -0.28 17.19 -3.88
C GLU A 201 0.27 17.14 -2.44
N VAL A 202 1.14 16.16 -2.17
CA VAL A 202 1.96 16.13 -0.94
C VAL A 202 3.24 16.92 -1.19
N ASP A 203 3.48 17.96 -0.39
CA ASP A 203 4.66 18.83 -0.51
C ASP A 203 5.91 18.19 0.08
N LEU A 204 5.75 17.39 1.15
CA LEU A 204 6.84 16.78 1.88
C LEU A 204 6.50 15.37 2.35
N VAL A 205 7.42 14.43 2.11
CA VAL A 205 7.37 13.07 2.66
C VAL A 205 8.57 12.86 3.55
N ILE A 206 8.35 12.51 4.82
CA ILE A 206 9.40 12.23 5.79
C ILE A 206 9.35 10.76 6.19
N GLN A 207 10.49 10.08 6.12
CA GLN A 207 10.67 8.74 6.65
C GLN A 207 11.40 8.83 8.00
N CYS A 208 10.74 8.50 9.12
CA CYS A 208 11.33 8.56 10.47
C CYS A 208 12.48 7.56 10.68
N SER A 209 12.48 6.52 9.87
CA SER A 209 13.53 5.50 9.79
C SER A 209 13.85 5.30 8.31
N PRO A 210 15.11 5.02 7.95
CA PRO A 210 15.45 4.61 6.59
C PRO A 210 14.57 3.44 6.13
N PRO A 211 14.16 3.39 4.86
CA PRO A 211 13.55 2.20 4.27
C PRO A 211 14.48 1.00 4.53
N LYS A 212 13.88 -0.14 4.91
CA LYS A 212 14.60 -1.40 5.13
C LYS A 212 14.96 -2.07 3.81
#